data_AF-A0A2E2XFW7-F1
#
_entry.id   AF-A0A2E2XFW7-F1
#
_cell.length_a   1.000
_cell.length_b   1.000
_cell.length_c   1.000
_cell.angle_alpha   90.00
_cell.angle_beta   90.00
_cell.angle_gamma   90.00
#
_symmetry.space_group_name_H-M   'P 1'
#
loop_
_entity.id
_entity.type
_entity.pdbx_description
1 polymer ?
#
loop_
_entity_poly.entity_id
_entity_poly.type
_entity_poly.pdbx_seq_one_letter_code
_entity_poly.pdbx_strand_id
1 'polypeptide(L)'
;MILLIEIKNNLKRFFMKHLITVPLLALIFLFGQTALAGPGHGHSHDHHHSPITNEQAAAKATKHVQKLVKNGKLDSSWSGVTSKSVEEKSYGHGPEWVVTFENKSIEDPKKQTLYVFYTINGKYLASNFTGQ
;
A
#
# COMPACT_ATOMS: atom_id res chain seq x y z
N MET A 1 58.60 4.96 -30.16
CA MET A 1 57.93 4.11 -29.14
C MET A 1 56.71 4.79 -28.50
N ILE A 2 56.79 6.08 -28.13
CA ILE A 2 55.72 6.81 -27.42
C ILE A 2 54.42 6.95 -28.25
N LEU A 3 54.54 7.21 -29.57
CA LEU A 3 53.38 7.36 -30.47
C LEU A 3 52.48 6.10 -30.55
N LEU A 4 53.07 4.91 -30.46
CA LEU A 4 52.34 3.63 -30.50
C LEU A 4 51.54 3.37 -29.22
N ILE A 5 52.01 3.90 -28.08
CA ILE A 5 51.35 3.76 -26.78
C ILE A 5 50.13 4.67 -26.71
N GLU A 6 50.24 5.89 -27.23
CA GLU A 6 49.16 6.89 -27.32
C GLU A 6 47.96 6.35 -28.14
N ILE A 7 48.23 5.75 -29.30
CA ILE A 7 47.21 5.19 -30.20
C ILE A 7 46.49 4.01 -29.54
N LYS A 8 47.24 3.10 -28.90
CA LYS A 8 46.65 1.93 -28.22
C LYS A 8 45.76 2.35 -27.03
N ASN A 9 46.15 3.40 -26.31
CA ASN A 9 45.38 3.92 -25.18
C ASN A 9 44.11 4.65 -25.65
N ASN A 10 44.18 5.43 -26.72
CA ASN A 10 43.01 6.10 -27.31
C ASN A 10 42.02 5.08 -27.90
N LEU A 11 42.51 4.01 -28.53
CA LEU A 11 41.69 2.92 -29.05
C LEU A 11 40.96 2.16 -27.92
N LYS A 12 41.67 1.79 -26.85
CA LYS A 12 41.07 1.15 -25.67
C LYS A 12 40.00 2.04 -25.02
N ARG A 13 40.28 3.35 -24.92
CA ARG A 13 39.38 4.36 -24.36
C ARG A 13 38.15 4.60 -25.24
N PHE A 14 38.26 4.48 -26.55
CA PHE A 14 37.13 4.52 -27.49
C PHE A 14 36.22 3.29 -27.33
N PHE A 15 36.80 2.08 -27.31
CA PHE A 15 36.03 0.84 -27.12
C PHE A 15 35.33 0.78 -25.75
N MET A 16 36.01 1.15 -24.64
CA MET A 16 35.42 1.10 -23.29
C MET A 16 34.25 2.08 -23.07
N LYS A 17 34.16 3.17 -23.83
CA LYS A 17 33.07 4.16 -23.71
C LYS A 17 31.80 3.78 -24.48
N HIS A 18 31.94 2.94 -25.51
CA HIS A 18 30.83 2.51 -26.36
C HIS A 18 30.37 1.07 -26.08
N LEU A 19 31.16 0.28 -25.34
CA LEU A 19 30.78 -1.05 -24.85
C LEU A 19 29.83 -1.05 -23.64
N ILE A 20 29.65 0.09 -22.95
CA ILE A 20 28.78 0.19 -21.76
C ILE A 20 27.39 0.76 -22.12
N THR A 21 27.21 1.35 -23.30
CA THR A 21 26.02 2.14 -23.66
C THR A 21 25.06 1.47 -24.65
N VAL A 22 25.24 0.18 -24.98
CA VAL A 22 24.49 -0.48 -26.08
C VAL A 22 23.96 -1.91 -25.77
N PRO A 23 23.54 -2.26 -24.53
CA PRO A 23 22.54 -3.34 -24.46
C PRO A 23 21.39 -3.12 -23.46
N LEU A 24 21.08 -1.89 -23.03
CA LEU A 24 19.94 -1.66 -22.11
C LEU A 24 18.58 -1.54 -22.83
N LEU A 25 18.54 -1.52 -24.17
CA LEU A 25 17.31 -1.32 -24.95
C LEU A 25 16.68 -2.59 -25.54
N ALA A 26 17.15 -3.79 -25.16
CA ALA A 26 16.70 -5.06 -25.74
C ALA A 26 15.89 -5.98 -24.78
N LEU A 27 15.50 -5.50 -23.59
CA LEU A 27 14.79 -6.30 -22.58
C LEU A 27 13.31 -5.92 -22.36
N ILE A 28 12.74 -5.02 -23.17
CA ILE A 28 11.37 -4.50 -22.96
C ILE A 28 10.30 -5.37 -23.66
N PHE A 29 10.66 -6.47 -24.33
CA PHE A 29 9.73 -7.19 -25.22
C PHE A 29 9.25 -8.59 -24.76
N LEU A 30 9.33 -8.94 -23.47
CA LEU A 30 8.96 -10.30 -22.99
C LEU A 30 7.84 -10.41 -21.95
N PHE A 31 7.07 -9.36 -21.67
CA PHE A 31 5.90 -9.48 -20.77
C PHE A 31 4.62 -8.90 -21.38
N GLY A 32 4.30 -9.28 -22.61
CA GLY A 32 2.93 -9.22 -23.13
C GLY A 32 2.11 -10.39 -22.61
N GLN A 33 1.72 -10.38 -21.33
CA GLN A 33 0.74 -11.33 -20.81
C GLN A 33 -0.64 -10.93 -21.37
N THR A 34 -1.18 -11.76 -22.25
CA THR A 34 -2.58 -11.69 -22.68
C THR A 34 -3.47 -11.94 -21.47
N ALA A 35 -4.12 -10.90 -20.94
CA ALA A 35 -5.19 -11.07 -19.97
C ALA A 35 -6.42 -11.64 -20.69
N LEU A 36 -6.67 -12.94 -20.51
CA LEU A 36 -7.89 -13.60 -20.96
C LEU A 36 -9.03 -13.20 -20.01
N ALA A 37 -9.82 -12.19 -20.38
CA ALA A 37 -11.08 -11.91 -19.71
C ALA A 37 -12.06 -13.03 -20.07
N GLY A 38 -12.31 -13.94 -19.11
CA GLY A 38 -13.33 -14.97 -19.24
C GLY A 38 -14.74 -14.37 -19.40
N PRO A 39 -15.71 -15.14 -19.92
CA PRO A 39 -17.06 -14.68 -20.16
C PRO A 39 -17.69 -14.06 -18.90
N GLY A 40 -18.08 -12.80 -19.04
CA GLY A 40 -18.67 -11.97 -17.99
C GLY A 40 -19.97 -12.56 -17.47
N HIS A 41 -19.98 -12.94 -16.20
CA HIS A 41 -21.18 -13.34 -15.50
C HIS A 41 -21.82 -12.11 -14.85
N GLY A 42 -23.00 -11.74 -15.35
CA GLY A 42 -24.09 -11.05 -14.65
C GLY A 42 -23.72 -9.93 -13.67
N HIS A 43 -23.71 -8.70 -14.16
CA HIS A 43 -23.76 -7.52 -13.30
C HIS A 43 -25.17 -7.39 -12.69
N SER A 44 -25.35 -7.91 -11.46
CA SER A 44 -26.45 -7.48 -10.60
C SER A 44 -26.06 -6.15 -9.96
N HIS A 45 -26.47 -5.05 -10.59
CA HIS A 45 -26.32 -3.70 -10.04
C HIS A 45 -27.38 -3.46 -8.96
N ASP A 46 -27.08 -3.87 -7.73
CA ASP A 46 -27.62 -3.22 -6.56
C ASP A 46 -26.55 -3.25 -5.45
N HIS A 47 -25.63 -2.28 -5.50
CA HIS A 47 -24.42 -2.24 -4.66
C HIS A 47 -24.62 -1.50 -3.33
N HIS A 48 -25.87 -1.20 -2.96
CA HIS A 48 -26.17 -0.57 -1.68
C HIS A 48 -26.23 -1.62 -0.57
N HIS A 49 -25.06 -2.09 -0.13
CA HIS A 49 -24.96 -2.79 1.15
C HIS A 49 -25.53 -1.89 2.26
N SER A 50 -26.39 -2.42 3.12
CA SER A 50 -26.92 -1.67 4.26
C SER A 50 -25.79 -1.17 5.18
N PRO A 51 -26.01 -0.08 5.94
CA PRO A 51 -25.12 0.36 7.01
C PRO A 51 -24.73 -0.81 7.91
N ILE A 52 -23.45 -0.89 8.28
CA ILE A 52 -22.96 -1.88 9.23
C ILE A 52 -23.09 -1.35 10.67
N THR A 53 -23.12 -2.24 11.66
CA THR A 53 -23.12 -1.84 13.07
C THR A 53 -21.72 -1.41 13.54
N ASN A 54 -21.66 -0.73 14.68
CA ASN A 54 -20.43 -0.41 15.40
C ASN A 54 -19.61 -1.69 15.74
N GLU A 55 -20.24 -2.79 16.14
CA GLU A 55 -19.53 -4.05 16.41
C GLU A 55 -18.91 -4.62 15.13
N GLN A 56 -19.64 -4.54 14.01
CA GLN A 56 -19.12 -4.97 12.71
C GLN A 56 -17.95 -4.09 12.25
N ALA A 57 -18.02 -2.78 12.48
CA ALA A 57 -16.92 -1.85 12.19
C ALA A 57 -15.68 -2.18 13.04
N ALA A 58 -15.85 -2.42 14.35
CA ALA A 58 -14.78 -2.83 15.25
C ALA A 58 -14.12 -4.15 14.81
N ALA A 59 -14.94 -5.14 14.46
CA ALA A 59 -14.46 -6.46 14.02
C ALA A 59 -13.69 -6.36 12.68
N LYS A 60 -14.18 -5.56 11.74
CA LYS A 60 -13.48 -5.29 10.47
C LYS A 60 -12.15 -4.57 10.71
N ALA A 61 -12.14 -3.55 11.56
CA ALA A 61 -10.94 -2.78 11.89
C ALA A 61 -9.88 -3.66 12.57
N THR A 62 -10.28 -4.49 13.53
CA THR A 62 -9.37 -5.43 14.22
C THR A 62 -8.70 -6.38 13.22
N LYS A 63 -9.47 -6.98 12.32
CA LYS A 63 -8.93 -7.84 11.25
C LYS A 63 -7.99 -7.07 10.31
N HIS A 64 -8.30 -5.80 10.03
CA HIS A 64 -7.45 -4.95 9.21
C HIS A 64 -6.11 -4.67 9.90
N VAL A 65 -6.11 -4.30 11.18
CA VAL A 65 -4.88 -4.07 11.97
C VAL A 65 -4.03 -5.35 12.01
N GLN A 66 -4.62 -6.51 12.28
CA GLN A 66 -3.91 -7.79 12.25
C GLN A 66 -3.29 -8.07 10.87
N LYS A 67 -3.98 -7.74 9.77
CA LYS A 67 -3.44 -7.87 8.42
C LYS A 67 -2.26 -6.93 8.19
N LEU A 68 -2.32 -5.70 8.69
CA LEU A 68 -1.20 -4.74 8.60
C LEU A 68 0.02 -5.23 9.38
N VAL A 69 -0.18 -5.80 10.57
CA VAL A 69 0.90 -6.44 11.34
C VAL A 69 1.49 -7.62 10.58
N LYS A 70 0.66 -8.54 10.09
CA LYS A 70 1.10 -9.71 9.31
C LYS A 70 1.91 -9.31 8.06
N ASN A 71 1.56 -8.19 7.44
CA ASN A 71 2.23 -7.66 6.27
C ASN A 71 3.45 -6.77 6.61
N GLY A 72 3.83 -6.64 7.88
CA GLY A 72 4.96 -5.82 8.33
C GLY A 72 4.75 -4.31 8.19
N LYS A 73 3.50 -3.86 8.00
CA LYS A 73 3.16 -2.42 7.89
C LYS A 73 2.94 -1.76 9.25
N LEU A 74 2.63 -2.56 10.27
CA LEU A 74 2.56 -2.15 11.67
C LEU A 74 3.50 -3.03 12.49
N ASP A 75 4.02 -2.45 13.57
CA ASP A 75 4.82 -3.18 14.53
C ASP A 75 4.03 -4.37 15.15
N SER A 76 4.74 -5.43 15.53
CA SER A 76 4.14 -6.65 16.09
C SER A 76 3.30 -6.40 17.36
N SER A 77 3.63 -5.37 18.14
CA SER A 77 2.87 -4.97 19.34
C SER A 77 1.41 -4.61 19.07
N TRP A 78 1.05 -4.31 17.82
CA TRP A 78 -0.34 -4.03 17.43
C TRP A 78 -1.24 -5.26 17.32
N SER A 79 -0.68 -6.48 17.28
CA SER A 79 -1.44 -7.70 16.95
C SER A 79 -2.55 -8.05 17.96
N GLY A 80 -2.43 -7.58 19.20
CA GLY A 80 -3.37 -7.85 20.29
C GLY A 80 -4.14 -6.62 20.78
N VAL A 81 -3.97 -5.45 20.13
CA VAL A 81 -4.59 -4.20 20.57
C VAL A 81 -6.07 -4.21 20.23
N THR A 82 -6.92 -4.01 21.23
CA THR A 82 -8.36 -3.86 21.07
C THR A 82 -8.72 -2.41 20.70
N SER A 83 -9.82 -2.22 19.97
CA SER A 83 -10.32 -0.87 19.67
C SER A 83 -10.66 -0.11 20.96
N LYS A 84 -10.18 1.13 21.07
CA LYS A 84 -10.48 2.08 22.14
C LYS A 84 -11.83 2.76 21.95
N SER A 85 -12.17 3.14 20.72
CA SER A 85 -13.48 3.73 20.37
C SER A 85 -13.92 3.33 18.97
N VAL A 86 -15.23 3.38 18.76
CA VAL A 86 -15.89 3.22 17.46
C VAL A 86 -16.94 4.31 17.37
N GLU A 87 -16.77 5.23 16.42
CA GLU A 87 -17.61 6.42 16.29
C GLU A 87 -18.11 6.54 14.86
N GLU A 88 -19.38 6.90 14.68
CA GLU A 88 -19.88 7.39 13.41
C GLU A 88 -19.65 8.91 13.35
N LYS A 89 -18.96 9.38 12.31
CA LYS A 89 -18.67 10.80 12.09
C LYS A 89 -19.17 11.25 10.73
N SER A 90 -19.87 12.38 10.71
CA SER A 90 -20.36 12.99 9.48
C SER A 90 -19.29 13.88 8.86
N TYR A 91 -18.94 13.57 7.61
CA TYR A 91 -18.06 14.37 6.77
C TYR A 91 -18.86 15.00 5.63
N GLY A 92 -18.23 15.87 4.83
CA GLY A 92 -18.91 16.57 3.72
C GLY A 92 -19.55 15.63 2.68
N HIS A 93 -19.03 14.42 2.54
CA HIS A 93 -19.51 13.39 1.61
C HIS A 93 -20.34 12.28 2.28
N GLY A 94 -20.70 12.45 3.56
CA GLY A 94 -21.56 11.52 4.30
C GLY A 94 -20.92 10.94 5.57
N PRO A 95 -21.66 10.07 6.28
CA PRO A 95 -21.17 9.44 7.50
C PRO A 95 -20.13 8.35 7.23
N GLU A 96 -19.15 8.27 8.11
CA GLU A 96 -18.10 7.26 8.14
C GLU A 96 -17.95 6.66 9.53
N TRP A 97 -17.48 5.42 9.58
CA TRP A 97 -17.00 4.81 10.80
C TRP A 97 -15.54 5.17 11.02
N VAL A 98 -15.22 5.67 12.21
CA VAL A 98 -13.86 5.87 12.71
C VAL A 98 -13.62 4.93 13.87
N VAL A 99 -12.73 3.96 13.68
CA VAL A 99 -12.29 3.04 14.73
C VAL A 99 -10.91 3.45 15.21
N THR A 100 -10.77 3.70 16.50
CA THR A 100 -9.53 4.15 17.13
C THR A 100 -8.89 3.02 17.91
N PHE A 101 -7.59 2.81 17.73
CA PHE A 101 -6.75 1.92 18.53
C PHE A 101 -5.69 2.74 19.24
N GLU A 102 -5.32 2.34 20.45
CA GLU A 102 -4.26 2.98 21.23
C GLU A 102 -3.25 1.94 21.70
N ASN A 103 -1.98 2.18 21.40
CA ASN A 103 -0.86 1.35 21.81
C ASN A 103 0.23 2.21 22.45
N LYS A 104 0.17 2.33 23.78
CA LYS A 104 1.13 3.13 24.57
C LYS A 104 2.52 2.52 24.67
N SER A 105 2.73 1.28 24.18
CA SER A 105 4.07 0.68 24.15
C SER A 105 4.94 1.23 23.02
N ILE A 106 4.36 1.95 22.05
CA ILE A 106 5.11 2.59 20.98
C ILE A 106 5.84 3.81 21.53
N GLU A 107 7.15 3.89 21.30
CA GLU A 107 8.00 4.98 21.81
C GLU A 107 7.60 6.34 21.23
N ASP A 108 7.34 6.42 19.92
CA ASP A 108 6.91 7.64 19.25
C ASP A 108 5.44 7.97 19.58
N PRO A 109 5.16 9.04 20.35
CA PRO A 109 3.80 9.38 20.75
C PRO A 109 2.88 9.67 19.56
N LYS A 110 3.43 10.14 18.44
CA LYS A 110 2.66 10.42 17.22
C LYS A 110 2.20 9.16 16.50
N LYS A 111 2.67 7.99 16.92
CA LYS A 111 2.29 6.69 16.36
C LYS A 111 1.54 5.81 17.36
N GLN A 112 1.27 6.29 18.57
CA GLN A 112 0.55 5.50 19.58
C GLN A 112 -0.93 5.32 19.27
N THR A 113 -1.52 6.19 18.42
CA THR A 113 -2.95 6.14 18.10
C THR A 113 -3.14 5.86 16.61
N LEU A 114 -3.80 4.76 16.28
CA LEU A 114 -4.15 4.41 14.91
C LEU A 114 -5.65 4.59 14.70
N TYR A 115 -6.00 5.35 13.66
CA TYR A 115 -7.36 5.55 13.20
C TYR A 115 -7.59 4.71 11.95
N VAL A 116 -8.73 4.03 11.89
CA VAL A 116 -9.16 3.25 10.71
C VAL A 116 -10.54 3.72 10.28
N PHE A 117 -10.63 4.14 9.03
CA PHE A 117 -11.80 4.76 8.44
C PHE A 117 -12.52 3.79 7.51
N TYR A 118 -13.85 3.75 7.62
CA TYR A 118 -14.71 3.01 6.71
C TYR A 118 -15.90 3.87 6.29
N THR A 119 -16.44 3.62 5.10
CA THR A 119 -17.78 4.10 4.77
C THR A 119 -18.80 3.55 5.76
N ILE A 120 -19.98 4.16 5.85
CA ILE A 120 -21.08 3.67 6.70
C ILE A 120 -21.48 2.20 6.40
N ASN A 121 -21.26 1.73 5.17
CA ASN A 121 -21.51 0.35 4.73
C ASN A 121 -20.28 -0.58 4.97
N GLY A 122 -19.23 -0.08 5.61
CA GLY A 122 -18.06 -0.85 6.02
C GLY A 122 -17.03 -1.11 4.92
N LYS A 123 -16.95 -0.26 3.90
CA LYS A 123 -15.86 -0.30 2.90
C LYS A 123 -14.67 0.48 3.44
N TYR A 124 -13.48 -0.11 3.38
CA TYR A 124 -12.24 0.54 3.84
C TYR A 124 -11.97 1.84 3.07
N LEU A 125 -11.59 2.89 3.80
CA LEU A 125 -11.20 4.18 3.25
C LEU A 125 -9.73 4.46 3.49
N ALA A 126 -9.31 4.52 4.76
CA ALA A 126 -7.96 4.89 5.13
C ALA A 126 -7.55 4.34 6.50
N SER A 127 -6.24 4.40 6.78
CA SER A 127 -5.72 4.29 8.13
C SER A 127 -4.52 5.21 8.31
N ASN A 128 -4.46 5.93 9.42
CA ASN A 128 -3.37 6.85 9.72
C ASN A 128 -3.25 7.10 11.22
N PHE A 129 -2.19 7.82 11.62
CA PHE A 129 -1.91 8.15 13.02
C PHE A 129 -2.31 9.59 13.39
N THR A 130 -3.00 10.30 12.50
CA THR A 130 -3.34 11.73 12.66
C THR A 130 -4.83 11.98 12.86
N GLY A 131 -5.68 11.02 12.51
CA GLY A 131 -7.13 11.13 12.56
C GLY A 131 -7.72 12.01 11.46
N GLN A 132 -6.98 12.23 10.37
CA GLN A 132 -7.31 13.13 9.26
C GLN A 132 -7.40 12.39 7.93
#